data_AF-A0A847PFB8-F1
#
_entry.id   AF-A0A847PFB8-F1
#
_cell.length_a   1.000
_cell.length_b   1.000
_cell.length_c   1.000
_cell.angle_alpha   90.00
_cell.angle_beta   90.00
_cell.angle_gamma   90.00
#
_symmetry.space_group_name_H-M   'P 1'
#
loop_
_entity.id
_entity.type
_entity.pdbx_description
1 polymer ?
#
loop_
_entity_poly.entity_id
_entity_poly.type
_entity_poly.pdbx_seq_one_letter_code
_entity_poly.pdbx_strand_id
1 'polypeptide(L)'
;MATIAHYNKIINGFVWGTPMLCFLVGTGVYLTFLLGLPQLRYLALTFKEVFSKKKDVQQEAGDKSISSFAALATAMAATVGTGNIAGVATALHLGGPGAAVWMLVSAIFGMCTKFAEV
;
A
#
# COMPACT_ATOMS: atom_id res chain seq x y z
N MET A 1 0.33 24.90 -29.25
CA MET A 1 0.92 23.63 -28.76
C MET A 1 1.94 23.83 -27.64
N ALA A 2 2.93 24.73 -27.77
CA ALA A 2 3.98 24.93 -26.75
C ALA A 2 3.48 25.43 -25.37
N THR A 3 2.49 26.33 -25.35
CA THR A 3 1.96 26.90 -24.09
C THR A 3 1.20 25.88 -23.25
N ILE A 4 0.41 25.00 -23.87
CA ILE A 4 -0.31 23.92 -23.19
C ILE A 4 0.69 22.91 -22.59
N ALA A 5 1.74 22.56 -23.33
CA ALA A 5 2.81 21.69 -22.84
C ALA A 5 3.57 22.32 -21.66
N HIS A 6 3.75 23.64 -21.64
CA HIS A 6 4.37 24.35 -20.53
C HIS A 6 3.53 24.29 -19.24
N TYR A 7 2.23 24.60 -19.32
CA TYR A 7 1.33 24.48 -18.17
C TYR A 7 1.20 23.04 -17.68
N ASN A 8 1.15 22.06 -18.61
CA ASN A 8 1.11 20.65 -18.26
C ASN A 8 2.34 20.24 -17.44
N LYS A 9 3.55 20.66 -17.83
CA LYS A 9 4.77 20.35 -17.06
C LYS A 9 4.73 20.88 -15.63
N ILE A 10 4.21 22.09 -15.42
CA ILE A 10 4.11 22.70 -14.08
C ILE A 10 3.14 21.89 -13.21
N ILE A 11 1.95 21.58 -13.74
CA ILE A 11 0.94 20.80 -13.02
C ILE A 11 1.46 19.38 -12.75
N ASN A 12 2.13 18.78 -13.73
CA ASN A 12 2.66 17.41 -13.61
C ASN A 12 3.76 17.34 -12.55
N GLY A 13 4.68 18.31 -12.50
CA GLY A 13 5.68 18.39 -11.46
C GLY A 13 5.11 18.59 -10.05
N PHE A 14 3.97 19.26 -9.92
CA PHE A 14 3.31 19.46 -8.63
C PHE A 14 2.50 18.23 -8.20
N VAL A 15 1.69 17.66 -9.12
CA VAL A 15 0.76 16.57 -8.84
C VAL A 15 1.45 15.21 -8.81
N TRP A 16 2.46 14.97 -9.64
CA TRP A 16 3.15 13.68 -9.75
C TRP A 16 4.60 13.73 -9.27
N GLY A 17 5.07 14.90 -8.85
CA GLY A 17 6.41 15.07 -8.32
C GLY A 17 6.50 14.90 -6.81
N THR A 18 7.50 15.57 -6.24
CA THR A 18 7.84 15.51 -4.82
C THR A 18 6.69 15.82 -3.86
N PRO A 19 5.78 16.79 -4.11
CA PRO A 19 4.70 17.11 -3.18
C PRO A 19 3.76 15.93 -2.93
N MET A 20 3.35 15.22 -3.99
CA MET A 20 2.48 14.05 -3.86
C MET A 20 3.15 12.93 -3.08
N LEU A 21 4.41 12.64 -3.36
CA LEU A 21 5.17 11.63 -2.61
C LEU A 21 5.29 12.00 -1.13
N CYS A 22 5.50 13.29 -0.84
CA CYS A 22 5.56 13.79 0.53
C CYS A 22 4.22 13.64 1.26
N PHE A 23 3.09 13.94 0.61
CA PHE A 23 1.76 13.71 1.20
C PHE A 23 1.44 12.22 1.36
N LEU A 24 1.84 11.38 0.41
CA LEU A 24 1.59 9.94 0.48
C LEU A 24 2.33 9.31 1.67
N VAL A 25 3.63 9.56 1.78
CA VAL A 25 4.43 9.03 2.90
C VAL A 25 4.07 9.76 4.20
N GLY A 26 3.83 11.07 4.16
CA GLY A 26 3.47 11.89 5.30
C GLY A 26 2.14 11.49 5.95
N THR A 27 1.12 11.17 5.15
CA THR A 27 -0.15 10.63 5.67
C THR A 27 0.04 9.25 6.30
N GLY A 28 0.84 8.37 5.68
CA GLY A 28 1.19 7.08 6.26
C GLY A 28 1.88 7.22 7.62
N VAL A 29 2.88 8.11 7.73
CA VAL A 29 3.58 8.42 8.98
C VAL A 29 2.62 9.01 10.02
N TYR A 30 1.79 9.97 9.62
CA TYR A 30 0.81 10.60 10.51
C TYR A 30 -0.19 9.58 11.08
N LEU A 31 -0.76 8.74 10.22
CA LEU A 31 -1.67 7.66 10.64
C LEU A 31 -0.96 6.64 11.52
N THR A 32 0.30 6.32 11.24
CA THR A 32 1.09 5.40 12.04
C THR A 32 1.22 5.86 13.49
N PHE A 33 1.43 7.17 13.72
CA PHE A 33 1.47 7.74 15.07
C PHE A 33 0.08 7.83 15.70
N LEU A 34 -0.95 8.22 14.92
CA LEU A 34 -2.31 8.40 15.42
C LEU A 34 -2.95 7.07 15.85
N LEU A 35 -2.71 5.99 15.11
CA LEU A 35 -3.25 4.65 15.39
C LEU A 35 -2.38 3.84 16.37
N GLY A 36 -1.21 4.36 16.77
CA GLY A 36 -0.33 3.70 17.74
C GLY A 36 0.36 2.44 17.19
N LEU A 37 1.01 2.54 16.02
CA LEU A 37 1.77 1.46 15.37
C LEU A 37 0.94 0.17 15.12
N PRO A 38 -0.20 0.27 14.41
CA PRO A 38 -1.05 -0.89 14.14
C PRO A 38 -0.32 -2.01 13.37
N GLN A 39 0.69 -1.67 12.56
CA GLN A 39 1.48 -2.63 11.79
C GLN A 39 2.24 -3.64 12.66
N LEU A 40 2.56 -3.33 13.92
CA LEU A 40 3.21 -4.28 14.83
C LEU A 40 2.19 -4.98 15.74
N ARG A 41 1.14 -4.26 16.16
CA ARG A 41 0.15 -4.77 17.10
C ARG A 41 -0.78 -5.81 16.48
N TYR A 42 -1.26 -5.56 15.27
CA TYR A 42 -2.30 -6.39 14.65
C TYR A 42 -1.74 -7.43 13.68
N LEU A 43 -0.49 -7.29 13.23
CA LEU A 43 0.09 -8.21 12.24
C LEU A 43 0.03 -9.68 12.70
N ALA A 44 0.47 -9.99 13.91
CA ALA A 44 0.43 -11.37 14.42
C ALA A 44 -1.00 -11.93 14.56
N LEU A 45 -1.96 -11.09 14.98
CA LEU A 45 -3.37 -11.45 15.10
C LEU A 45 -4.00 -11.72 13.73
N THR A 46 -3.77 -10.83 12.75
CA THR A 46 -4.29 -10.98 11.39
C THR A 46 -3.71 -12.20 10.68
N PHE A 47 -2.41 -12.47 10.83
CA PHE A 47 -1.82 -13.71 10.31
C PHE A 47 -2.46 -14.94 10.97
N LYS A 48 -2.69 -14.91 12.28
CA LYS A 48 -3.39 -16.01 12.95
C LYS A 48 -4.81 -16.19 12.42
N GLU A 49 -5.57 -15.14 12.19
CA GLU A 49 -6.96 -15.22 11.69
C GLU A 49 -7.02 -15.68 10.22
N VAL A 50 -6.14 -15.16 9.35
CA VAL A 50 -6.10 -15.55 7.93
C VAL A 50 -5.71 -17.02 7.75
N PHE A 51 -4.77 -17.53 8.56
CA PHE A 51 -4.27 -18.90 8.46
C PHE A 51 -4.97 -19.89 9.40
N SER A 52 -5.74 -19.41 10.40
CA SER A 52 -6.55 -20.30 11.24
C SER A 52 -7.74 -20.81 10.44
N LYS A 53 -7.83 -22.14 10.32
CA LYS A 53 -8.99 -22.86 9.79
C LYS A 53 -10.18 -22.81 10.75
N LYS A 54 -10.59 -21.63 11.24
CA LYS A 54 -11.89 -21.54 11.91
C LYS A 54 -12.95 -21.58 10.82
N LYS A 55 -13.55 -22.77 10.70
CA LYS A 55 -14.86 -22.96 10.09
C LYS A 55 -15.78 -21.89 10.66
N ASP A 56 -16.32 -21.07 9.77
CA ASP A 56 -17.69 -20.64 9.80
C ASP A 56 -18.24 -20.26 11.18
N VAL A 57 -18.10 -18.98 11.53
CA VAL A 57 -19.16 -18.33 12.31
C VAL A 57 -19.96 -17.51 11.30
N GLN A 58 -20.86 -18.20 10.61
CA GLN A 58 -22.20 -17.71 10.32
C GLN A 58 -22.66 -16.85 11.51
N GLN A 59 -22.51 -15.54 11.40
CA GLN A 59 -23.39 -14.57 12.04
C GLN A 59 -23.32 -13.25 11.26
N GLU A 60 -24.34 -13.10 10.41
CA GLU A 60 -25.07 -11.84 10.16
C GLU A 60 -24.72 -10.91 8.98
N ALA A 61 -24.00 -11.35 7.94
CA ALA A 61 -23.99 -10.59 6.67
C ALA A 61 -24.13 -11.51 5.45
N GLY A 62 -25.26 -11.38 4.74
CA GLY A 62 -25.78 -12.35 3.78
C GLY A 62 -24.91 -12.69 2.57
N ASP A 63 -25.06 -13.94 2.11
CA ASP A 63 -24.93 -14.51 0.75
C ASP A 63 -23.72 -14.15 -0.15
N LYS A 64 -22.75 -13.35 0.33
CA LYS A 64 -21.58 -12.88 -0.45
C LYS A 64 -20.28 -12.79 0.35
N SER A 65 -20.18 -13.39 1.54
CA SER A 65 -18.95 -13.35 2.34
C SER A 65 -17.96 -14.42 1.87
N ILE A 66 -16.95 -14.02 1.09
CA ILE A 66 -15.78 -14.86 0.79
C ILE A 66 -14.92 -15.07 2.05
N SER A 67 -14.21 -16.19 2.14
CA SER A 67 -13.26 -16.45 3.25
C SER A 67 -12.22 -15.34 3.37
N SER A 68 -11.77 -15.01 4.60
CA SER A 68 -10.72 -14.02 4.85
C SER A 68 -9.43 -14.29 4.06
N PHE A 69 -9.09 -15.57 3.84
CA PHE A 69 -7.96 -15.96 2.99
C PHE A 69 -8.24 -15.68 1.50
N ALA A 70 -9.46 -15.96 1.03
CA ALA A 70 -9.85 -15.68 -0.34
C ALA A 70 -9.86 -14.16 -0.62
N ALA A 71 -10.35 -13.35 0.31
CA ALA A 71 -10.31 -11.89 0.22
C ALA A 71 -8.86 -11.36 0.14
N LEU A 72 -7.97 -11.89 1.00
CA LEU A 72 -6.55 -11.55 0.95
C LEU A 72 -5.92 -11.95 -0.39
N ALA A 73 -6.19 -13.17 -0.88
CA ALA A 73 -5.66 -13.66 -2.14
C ALA A 73 -6.12 -12.79 -3.33
N THR A 74 -7.40 -12.38 -3.36
CA THR A 74 -7.93 -11.47 -4.39
C THR A 74 -7.25 -10.10 -4.32
N ALA A 75 -7.08 -9.52 -3.14
CA ALA A 75 -6.41 -8.23 -2.98
C ALA A 75 -4.92 -8.28 -3.38
N MET A 76 -4.22 -9.37 -3.05
CA MET A 76 -2.83 -9.57 -3.47
C MET A 76 -2.73 -9.78 -4.98
N ALA A 77 -3.64 -10.56 -5.59
CA ALA A 77 -3.65 -10.77 -7.03
C ALA A 77 -3.87 -9.46 -7.81
N ALA A 78 -4.67 -8.54 -7.26
CA ALA A 78 -4.91 -7.23 -7.86
C ALA A 78 -3.69 -6.28 -7.79
N THR A 79 -2.80 -6.48 -6.82
CA THR A 79 -1.68 -5.56 -6.52
C THR A 79 -0.31 -6.11 -6.91
N VAL A 80 -0.16 -7.43 -7.02
CA VAL A 80 1.08 -8.09 -7.46
C VAL A 80 1.01 -8.35 -8.95
N GLY A 81 1.89 -7.72 -9.72
CA GLY A 81 1.97 -7.91 -11.16
C GLY A 81 3.35 -7.58 -11.74
N THR A 82 3.46 -7.67 -13.07
CA THR A 82 4.69 -7.35 -13.81
C THR A 82 5.17 -5.93 -13.56
N GLY A 83 4.23 -4.99 -13.32
CA GLY A 83 4.52 -3.61 -12.97
C GLY A 83 5.35 -3.46 -11.69
N ASN A 84 5.08 -4.25 -10.64
CA ASN A 84 5.88 -4.20 -9.42
C ASN A 84 7.31 -4.69 -9.66
N ILE A 85 7.48 -5.73 -10.48
CA ILE A 85 8.80 -6.29 -10.79
C ILE A 85 9.64 -5.28 -11.60
N ALA A 86 9.06 -4.75 -12.69
CA ALA A 86 9.72 -3.76 -13.53
C ALA A 86 9.97 -2.44 -12.78
N GLY A 87 9.04 -2.03 -11.91
CA GLY A 87 9.16 -0.85 -11.06
C GLY A 87 10.30 -0.97 -10.06
N VAL A 88 10.41 -2.11 -9.36
CA VAL A 88 11.54 -2.40 -8.45
C VAL A 88 12.86 -2.44 -9.21
N ALA A 89 12.92 -3.10 -10.37
CA ALA A 89 14.13 -3.14 -11.19
C ALA A 89 14.57 -1.73 -11.62
N THR A 90 13.63 -0.88 -12.04
CA THR A 90 13.90 0.51 -12.45
C THR A 90 14.33 1.36 -11.26
N ALA A 91 13.69 1.21 -10.11
CA ALA A 91 14.04 1.93 -8.88
C ALA A 91 15.44 1.58 -8.39
N LEU A 92 15.83 0.30 -8.45
CA LEU A 92 17.18 -0.14 -8.10
C LEU A 92 18.23 0.32 -9.12
N HIS A 93 17.89 0.28 -10.42
CA HIS A 93 18.80 0.72 -11.47
C HIS A 93 19.08 2.23 -11.39
N LEU A 94 18.04 3.05 -11.19
CA LEU A 94 18.17 4.52 -11.14
C LEU A 94 18.59 5.03 -9.76
N GLY A 95 18.08 4.42 -8.69
CA GLY A 95 18.30 4.85 -7.30
C GLY A 95 19.43 4.13 -6.55
N GLY A 96 20.03 3.11 -7.18
CA GLY A 96 21.06 2.28 -6.55
C GLY A 96 20.52 1.35 -5.44
N PRO A 97 21.42 0.67 -4.70
CA PRO A 97 21.03 -0.32 -3.70
C PRO A 97 20.26 0.28 -2.51
N GLY A 98 20.44 1.59 -2.24
CA GLY A 98 19.72 2.30 -1.18
C GLY A 98 18.20 2.39 -1.42
N ALA A 99 17.74 2.26 -2.67
CA ALA A 99 16.32 2.27 -3.00
C ALA A 99 15.56 1.11 -2.32
N ALA A 100 16.18 -0.06 -2.15
CA ALA A 100 15.55 -1.20 -1.47
C ALA A 100 15.15 -0.88 -0.01
N VAL A 101 16.02 -0.15 0.70
CA VAL A 101 15.76 0.26 2.09
C VAL A 101 14.58 1.21 2.14
N TRP A 102 14.55 2.20 1.24
CA TRP A 102 13.45 3.17 1.18
C TRP A 102 12.13 2.55 0.73
N MET A 103 12.16 1.55 -0.15
CA MET A 103 10.98 0.76 -0.52
C MET A 103 10.41 0.01 0.69
N LEU A 104 11.26 -0.58 1.55
CA LEU A 104 10.81 -1.22 2.78
C LEU A 104 10.21 -0.22 3.77
N VAL A 105 10.87 0.92 3.98
CA VAL A 105 10.40 1.97 4.90
C VAL A 105 9.05 2.52 4.44
N SER A 106 8.91 2.84 3.14
CA SER A 106 7.65 3.31 2.57
C SER A 106 6.55 2.25 2.61
N ALA A 107 6.88 0.97 2.44
CA ALA A 107 5.92 -0.12 2.61
C ALA A 107 5.40 -0.23 4.05
N ILE A 108 6.26 -0.03 5.06
CA ILE A 108 5.86 -0.05 6.48
C ILE A 108 4.82 1.04 6.76
N PHE A 109 5.06 2.26 6.31
CA PHE A 109 4.11 3.36 6.49
C PHE A 109 2.86 3.21 5.60
N GLY A 110 3.02 2.66 4.39
CA GLY A 110 1.92 2.38 3.47
C GLY A 110 0.92 1.34 3.99
N MET A 111 1.38 0.38 4.81
CA MET A 111 0.48 -0.57 5.47
C MET A 111 -0.54 0.14 6.39
N CYS A 112 -0.15 1.22 7.08
CA CYS A 112 -1.07 2.00 7.90
C CYS A 112 -2.14 2.70 7.08
N THR A 113 -1.76 3.30 5.95
CA THR A 113 -2.71 3.97 5.05
C THR A 113 -3.73 2.96 4.52
N LYS A 114 -3.27 1.79 4.08
CA LYS A 114 -4.17 0.73 3.59
C LYS A 114 -5.06 0.17 4.71
N PHE A 115 -4.54 0.08 5.94
CA PHE A 115 -5.33 -0.34 7.11
C PHE A 115 -6.41 0.69 7.49
N ALA A 116 -6.17 1.98 7.27
CA ALA A 116 -7.19 3.01 7.49
C ALA A 116 -8.23 3.07 6.37
N GLU A 117 -7.87 2.62 5.16
CA GLU A 117 -8.76 2.57 3.99
C GLU A 117 -9.76 1.40 4.05
N VAL A 118 -9.36 0.26 4.64
CA VAL A 118 -10.13 -1.00 4.68
C VAL A 118 -10.68 -1.27 6.07
#